data_AF-A0A522ANR5-F1
#
_entry.id   AF-A0A522ANR5-F1
#
_cell.length_a   1.000
_cell.length_b   1.000
_cell.length_c   1.000
_cell.angle_alpha   90.00
_cell.angle_beta   90.00
_cell.angle_gamma   90.00
#
_symmetry.space_group_name_H-M   'P 1'
#
loop_
_entity.id
_entity.type
_entity.pdbx_description
1 polymer ?
#
loop_
_entity_poly.entity_id
_entity_poly.type
_entity_poly.pdbx_seq_one_letter_code
_entity_poly.pdbx_strand_id
1 'polypeptide(L)'
;MTGLVKPHGADALKILLLEGKALAEARARAAGLPQVRLSSREVGDLIMLGIGGFTPLDGFMGEADWRGACDDMRLANGLFWPIPITLSTDVRTADGLAIGAEVALVDGESGELMGTLRVTEKYRI
;
A
#
# COMPACT_ATOMS: atom_id res chain seq x y z
N MET A 1 9.12 5.13 -34.92
CA MET A 1 8.05 4.57 -34.07
C MET A 1 8.17 5.24 -32.71
N THR A 2 7.13 5.89 -32.22
CA THR A 2 7.10 6.42 -30.84
C THR A 2 7.00 5.24 -29.90
N GLY A 3 7.99 5.08 -29.02
CA GLY A 3 7.99 4.01 -28.00
C GLY A 3 6.89 4.22 -26.97
N LEU A 4 6.62 3.19 -26.16
CA LEU A 4 5.72 3.30 -25.02
C LEU A 4 6.22 4.38 -24.06
N VAL A 5 5.28 5.16 -23.51
CA VAL A 5 5.60 6.15 -22.48
C VAL A 5 6.10 5.41 -21.24
N LYS A 6 7.18 5.92 -20.64
CA LYS A 6 7.71 5.36 -19.40
C LYS A 6 6.70 5.54 -18.25
N PRO A 7 6.67 4.62 -17.28
CA PRO A 7 5.93 4.82 -16.04
C PRO A 7 6.32 6.12 -15.34
N HIS A 8 5.39 6.69 -14.60
CA HIS A 8 5.62 7.93 -13.87
C HIS A 8 6.71 7.74 -12.80
N GLY A 9 7.76 8.57 -12.84
CA GLY A 9 8.86 8.51 -11.87
C GLY A 9 9.73 7.25 -11.88
N ALA A 10 9.63 6.38 -12.90
CA ALA A 10 10.38 5.13 -12.97
C ALA A 10 10.67 4.67 -14.42
N ASP A 11 11.64 3.76 -14.58
CA ASP A 11 11.95 3.16 -15.87
C ASP A 11 11.04 1.99 -16.25
N ALA A 12 10.42 1.33 -15.26
CA ALA A 12 9.53 0.18 -15.42
C ALA A 12 8.43 0.18 -14.34
N LEU A 13 7.35 -0.57 -14.59
CA LEU A 13 6.26 -0.71 -13.62
C LEU A 13 6.76 -1.44 -12.38
N LYS A 14 6.40 -0.93 -11.20
CA LYS A 14 6.63 -1.58 -9.92
C LYS A 14 5.36 -2.35 -9.53
N ILE A 15 5.29 -3.60 -9.97
CA ILE A 15 4.17 -4.51 -9.67
C ILE A 15 4.42 -5.13 -8.29
N LEU A 16 3.51 -4.89 -7.33
CA LEU A 16 3.61 -5.44 -5.97
C LEU A 16 2.85 -6.77 -5.80
N LEU A 17 2.10 -7.21 -6.82
CA LEU A 17 1.43 -8.50 -6.81
C LEU A 17 2.45 -9.64 -6.73
N LEU A 18 2.32 -10.46 -5.67
CA LEU A 18 3.14 -11.66 -5.53
C LEU A 18 2.57 -12.78 -6.40
N GLU A 19 3.47 -13.56 -7.00
CA GLU A 19 3.13 -14.72 -7.83
C GLU A 19 3.93 -15.96 -7.40
N GLY A 20 3.48 -17.13 -7.86
CA GLY A 20 4.17 -18.40 -7.69
C GLY A 20 4.52 -18.71 -6.23
N LYS A 21 5.80 -19.04 -5.98
CA LYS A 21 6.30 -19.42 -4.65
C LYS A 21 6.15 -18.30 -3.62
N ALA A 22 6.43 -17.05 -4.01
CA ALA A 22 6.34 -15.91 -3.09
C ALA A 22 4.90 -15.69 -2.61
N LEU A 23 3.92 -15.84 -3.50
CA LEU A 23 2.50 -15.78 -3.15
C LEU A 23 2.11 -16.89 -2.17
N ALA A 24 2.52 -18.13 -2.45
CA ALA A 24 2.21 -19.27 -1.59
C ALA A 24 2.77 -19.09 -0.17
N GLU A 25 4.02 -18.62 -0.07
CA GLU A 25 4.66 -18.34 1.21
C GLU A 25 4.01 -17.17 1.95
N ALA A 26 3.65 -16.09 1.24
CA ALA A 26 2.95 -14.95 1.84
C ALA A 26 1.57 -15.35 2.38
N ARG A 27 0.80 -16.15 1.62
CA ARG A 27 -0.50 -16.68 2.07
C ARG A 27 -0.36 -17.55 3.32
N ALA A 28 0.66 -18.41 3.38
CA ALA A 28 0.91 -19.24 4.54
C ALA A 28 1.27 -18.39 5.79
N ARG A 29 2.10 -17.37 5.64
CA ARG A 29 2.43 -16.44 6.72
C ARG A 29 1.21 -15.64 7.19
N ALA A 30 0.42 -15.14 6.25
CA ALA A 30 -0.73 -14.28 6.53
C ALA A 30 -1.81 -14.95 7.41
N ALA A 31 -1.92 -16.27 7.38
CA ALA A 31 -2.91 -17.02 8.19
C ALA A 31 -2.77 -16.79 9.71
N GLY A 32 -1.57 -16.44 10.20
CA GLY A 32 -1.32 -16.18 11.61
C GLY A 32 -1.20 -14.69 11.98
N LEU A 33 -1.33 -13.78 11.02
CA LEU A 33 -1.11 -12.35 11.26
C LEU A 33 -2.38 -11.67 11.81
N PRO A 34 -2.22 -10.60 12.62
CA PRO A 34 -3.31 -9.68 12.91
C PRO A 34 -3.91 -9.15 11.60
N GLN A 35 -5.23 -9.05 11.55
CA GLN A 35 -5.94 -8.60 10.36
C GLN A 35 -6.31 -7.11 10.47
N VAL A 36 -6.06 -6.37 9.39
CA VAL A 36 -6.60 -5.03 9.18
C VAL A 36 -7.62 -5.11 8.05
N ARG A 37 -8.84 -4.65 8.33
CA ARG A 37 -9.94 -4.64 7.35
C ARG A 37 -9.83 -3.41 6.46
N LEU A 38 -9.82 -3.64 5.15
CA LEU A 38 -9.82 -2.62 4.12
C LEU A 38 -11.24 -2.12 3.86
N SER A 39 -11.38 -0.81 3.67
CA SER A 39 -12.55 -0.24 3.01
C SER A 39 -12.52 -0.52 1.51
N SER A 40 -13.67 -0.35 0.83
CA SER A 40 -13.79 -0.48 -0.63
C SER A 40 -12.77 0.39 -1.39
N ARG A 41 -12.48 1.61 -0.90
CA ARG A 41 -11.45 2.49 -1.49
C ARG A 41 -10.05 1.88 -1.36
N GLU A 42 -9.68 1.42 -0.16
CA GLU A 42 -8.35 0.86 0.09
C GLU A 42 -8.14 -0.48 -0.61
N VAL A 43 -9.20 -1.25 -0.86
CA VAL A 43 -9.17 -2.40 -1.76
C VAL A 43 -8.75 -1.96 -3.17
N GLY A 44 -9.38 -0.91 -3.71
CA GLY A 44 -9.01 -0.34 -4.99
C GLY A 44 -7.55 0.14 -5.02
N ASP A 45 -7.11 0.84 -3.98
CA ASP A 45 -5.73 1.32 -3.87
C ASP A 45 -4.72 0.16 -3.80
N LEU A 46 -5.02 -0.90 -3.05
CA LEU A 46 -4.18 -2.08 -2.96
C LEU A 46 -4.10 -2.83 -4.30
N ILE A 47 -5.19 -2.90 -5.06
CA ILE A 47 -5.18 -3.46 -6.43
C ILE A 47 -4.29 -2.62 -7.34
N MET A 48 -4.39 -1.28 -7.27
CA MET A 48 -3.57 -0.36 -8.05
C MET A 48 -2.08 -0.48 -7.72
N LEU A 49 -1.73 -0.67 -6.45
CA LEU A 49 -0.38 -1.05 -6.02
C LEU A 49 0.04 -2.41 -6.59
N GLY A 50 -0.84 -3.40 -6.49
CA GLY A 50 -0.63 -4.76 -6.98
C GLY A 50 -0.26 -4.81 -8.46
N ILE A 51 -1.02 -4.12 -9.32
CA ILE A 51 -0.80 -4.10 -10.77
C ILE A 51 0.24 -3.05 -11.22
N GLY A 52 0.83 -2.29 -10.30
CA GLY A 52 1.81 -1.25 -10.59
C GLY A 52 1.23 0.05 -11.15
N GLY A 53 -0.08 0.26 -11.07
CA GLY A 53 -0.75 1.51 -11.45
C GLY A 53 -0.33 2.71 -10.59
N PHE A 54 0.18 2.46 -9.39
CA PHE A 54 0.77 3.47 -8.50
C PHE A 54 2.31 3.46 -8.48
N THR A 55 2.96 2.95 -9.53
CA THR A 55 4.41 3.17 -9.71
C THR A 55 4.73 4.67 -9.55
N PRO A 56 5.71 5.07 -8.70
CA PRO A 56 6.77 4.24 -8.13
C PRO A 56 6.58 3.81 -6.66
N LEU A 57 5.38 3.95 -6.09
CA LEU A 57 5.11 3.69 -4.67
C LEU A 57 5.44 2.23 -4.28
N ASP A 58 6.08 2.08 -3.11
CA ASP A 58 6.42 0.78 -2.52
C ASP A 58 5.30 0.20 -1.63
N GLY A 59 4.21 0.96 -1.45
CA GLY A 59 3.09 0.63 -0.59
C GLY A 59 2.26 1.87 -0.28
N PHE A 60 1.47 1.81 0.80
CA PHE A 60 0.79 2.98 1.35
C PHE A 60 1.80 4.01 1.86
N MET A 61 1.45 5.29 1.73
CA MET A 61 2.32 6.42 2.02
C MET A 61 2.64 6.54 3.52
N GLY A 62 3.90 6.86 3.82
CA GLY A 62 4.32 7.39 5.13
C GLY A 62 3.89 8.84 5.31
N GLU A 63 4.13 9.41 6.50
CA GLU A 63 3.63 10.74 6.87
C GLU A 63 4.18 11.83 5.94
N ALA A 64 5.48 11.76 5.60
CA ALA A 64 6.12 12.77 4.76
C ALA A 64 5.55 12.80 3.33
N ASP A 65 5.34 11.63 2.71
CA ASP A 65 4.74 11.52 1.38
C ASP A 65 3.27 11.96 1.39
N TRP A 66 2.52 11.58 2.43
CA TRP A 66 1.13 12.00 2.61
C TRP A 66 1.02 13.52 2.73
N ARG A 67 1.80 14.14 3.64
CA ARG A 67 1.79 15.61 3.83
C ARG A 67 2.16 16.32 2.53
N GLY A 68 3.23 15.90 1.87
CA GLY A 68 3.64 16.50 0.60
C GLY A 68 2.58 16.36 -0.50
N ALA A 69 1.91 15.21 -0.58
CA ALA A 69 0.84 15.00 -1.56
C ALA A 69 -0.36 15.92 -1.30
N CYS A 70 -0.69 16.18 -0.03
CA CYS A 70 -1.76 17.09 0.36
C CYS A 70 -1.40 18.57 0.16
N ASP A 71 -0.22 18.99 0.59
CA ASP A 71 0.17 20.40 0.65
C ASP A 71 0.73 20.91 -0.69
N ASP A 72 1.61 20.12 -1.31
CA ASP A 72 2.40 20.53 -2.48
C ASP A 72 2.12 19.69 -3.74
N MET A 73 1.23 18.70 -3.63
CA MET A 73 1.01 17.67 -4.66
C MET A 73 2.30 16.97 -5.06
N ARG A 74 3.18 16.66 -4.09
CA ARG A 74 4.46 16.00 -4.33
C ARG A 74 4.78 14.98 -3.25
N LEU A 75 5.39 13.86 -3.64
CA LEU A 75 6.04 12.96 -2.70
C LEU A 75 7.24 13.66 -2.03
N ALA A 76 7.74 13.10 -0.93
CA ALA A 76 8.89 13.64 -0.19
C ALA A 76 10.16 13.75 -1.06
N ASN A 77 10.27 12.93 -2.11
CA ASN A 77 11.35 12.99 -3.10
C ASN A 77 11.13 14.07 -4.20
N GLY A 78 10.06 14.85 -4.13
CA GLY A 78 9.72 15.92 -5.06
C GLY A 78 8.92 15.48 -6.30
N LEU A 79 8.66 14.19 -6.49
CA LEU A 79 7.84 13.68 -7.60
C LEU A 79 6.40 14.17 -7.47
N PHE A 80 5.85 14.74 -8.54
CA PHE A 80 4.44 15.18 -8.56
C PHE A 80 3.50 14.01 -8.29
N TRP A 81 2.64 14.17 -7.28
CA TRP A 81 1.67 13.18 -6.84
C TRP A 81 0.52 13.86 -6.07
N PRO A 82 -0.64 14.08 -6.72
CA PRO A 82 -1.71 14.91 -6.15
C PRO A 82 -2.75 14.14 -5.32
N ILE A 83 -2.62 12.82 -5.18
CA ILE A 83 -3.61 11.97 -4.50
C ILE A 83 -2.93 11.15 -3.40
N PRO A 84 -3.26 11.36 -2.11
CA PRO A 84 -2.70 10.56 -1.04
C PRO A 84 -3.22 9.12 -1.07
N ILE A 85 -2.31 8.16 -0.96
CA ILE A 85 -2.61 6.72 -0.95
C ILE A 85 -2.26 6.17 0.44
N THR A 86 -3.23 6.16 1.34
CA THR A 86 -3.04 5.84 2.76
C THR A 86 -3.97 4.73 3.22
N LEU A 87 -3.51 3.90 4.16
CA LEU A 87 -4.35 2.91 4.86
C LEU A 87 -4.76 3.48 6.21
N SER A 88 -6.06 3.60 6.45
CA SER A 88 -6.64 4.10 7.70
C SER A 88 -7.16 2.96 8.57
N THR A 89 -7.07 3.12 9.88
CA THR A 89 -7.70 2.20 10.84
C THR A 89 -8.09 2.94 12.12
N ASP A 90 -8.93 2.32 12.95
CA ASP A 90 -9.33 2.93 14.23
C ASP A 90 -8.19 2.93 15.25
N VAL A 91 -8.26 3.84 16.23
CA VAL A 91 -7.22 4.03 17.26
C VAL A 91 -6.92 2.73 18.02
N ARG A 92 -7.94 1.95 18.36
CA ARG A 92 -7.75 0.70 19.10
C ARG A 92 -6.98 -0.33 18.26
N THR A 93 -7.29 -0.44 16.97
CA THR A 93 -6.51 -1.30 16.05
C THR A 93 -5.08 -0.77 15.92
N ALA A 94 -4.89 0.53 15.68
CA ALA A 94 -3.57 1.13 15.55
C ALA A 94 -2.69 0.96 16.80
N ASP A 95 -3.25 1.13 18.00
CA ASP A 95 -2.55 0.97 19.27
C ASP A 95 -2.12 -0.49 19.53
N GLY A 96 -2.87 -1.45 19.00
CA GLY A 96 -2.54 -2.88 19.07
C GLY A 96 -1.42 -3.33 18.13
N LEU A 97 -1.00 -2.48 17.19
CA LEU A 97 0.03 -2.81 16.19
C LEU A 97 1.37 -2.16 16.53
N ALA A 98 2.45 -2.95 16.56
CA ALA A 98 3.80 -2.42 16.73
C ALA A 98 4.41 -1.97 15.39
N ILE A 99 5.25 -0.95 15.42
CA ILE A 99 6.13 -0.64 14.29
C ILE A 99 7.06 -1.84 14.05
N GLY A 100 7.19 -2.25 12.79
CA GLY A 100 7.91 -3.42 12.33
C GLY A 100 7.07 -4.70 12.26
N ALA A 101 5.86 -4.71 12.82
CA ALA A 101 4.95 -5.85 12.73
C ALA A 101 4.42 -6.04 11.31
N GLU A 102 4.10 -7.29 10.96
CA GLU A 102 3.35 -7.62 9.75
C GLU A 102 1.87 -7.82 10.07
N VAL A 103 1.01 -7.37 9.18
CA VAL A 103 -0.45 -7.55 9.26
C VAL A 103 -0.98 -8.13 7.95
N ALA A 104 -2.04 -8.91 8.05
CA ALA A 104 -2.82 -9.34 6.89
C ALA A 104 -3.85 -8.24 6.54
N LEU A 105 -3.90 -7.85 5.27
CA LEU A 105 -4.91 -6.96 4.74
C LEU A 105 -6.05 -7.80 4.17
N VAL A 106 -7.25 -7.61 4.72
CA VAL A 106 -8.44 -8.35 4.29
C VAL A 106 -9.50 -7.38 3.79
N ASP A 107 -10.21 -7.76 2.73
CA ASP A 107 -11.38 -7.01 2.29
C ASP A 107 -12.42 -6.96 3.42
N GLY A 108 -12.84 -5.75 3.80
CA GLY A 108 -13.81 -5.54 4.85
C GLY A 108 -15.18 -6.15 4.55
N GLU A 109 -15.55 -6.27 3.27
CA GLU A 109 -16.84 -6.79 2.82
C GLU A 109 -16.83 -8.31 2.67
N SER A 110 -15.89 -8.85 1.88
CA SER A 110 -15.84 -10.30 1.59
C SER A 110 -15.05 -11.12 2.61
N GLY A 111 -14.14 -10.48 3.35
CA GLY A 111 -13.15 -11.16 4.20
C GLY A 111 -12.01 -11.82 3.43
N GLU A 112 -11.90 -11.59 2.11
CA GLU A 112 -10.82 -12.12 1.29
C GLU A 112 -9.45 -11.58 1.75
N LEU A 113 -8.43 -12.45 1.79
CA LEU A 113 -7.05 -12.04 2.01
C LEU A 113 -6.50 -11.37 0.75
N MET A 114 -6.24 -10.07 0.84
CA MET A 114 -5.82 -9.25 -0.29
C MET A 114 -4.31 -9.00 -0.33
N GLY A 115 -3.64 -9.01 0.83
CA GLY A 115 -2.21 -8.79 0.90
C GLY A 115 -1.67 -8.81 2.32
N THR A 116 -0.40 -8.44 2.46
CA THR A 116 0.26 -8.24 3.76
C THR A 116 0.96 -6.90 3.77
N LEU A 117 0.95 -6.23 4.92
CA LEU A 117 1.63 -4.96 5.12
C LEU A 117 2.60 -5.09 6.29
N ARG A 118 3.83 -4.60 6.11
CA ARG A 118 4.73 -4.33 7.24
C ARG A 118 4.51 -2.91 7.71
N VAL A 119 4.14 -2.74 8.97
CA VAL A 119 3.90 -1.43 9.57
C VAL A 119 5.24 -0.71 9.75
N THR A 120 5.57 0.25 8.89
CA THR A 120 6.80 1.06 9.02
C THR A 120 6.57 2.33 9.81
N GLU A 121 5.35 2.86 9.78
CA GLU A 121 4.97 4.12 10.40
C GLU A 121 3.49 4.10 10.80
N LYS A 122 3.13 4.89 11.82
CA LYS A 122 1.74 5.18 12.21
C LYS A 122 1.66 6.67 12.53
N TYR A 123 0.76 7.39 11.86
CA TYR A 123 0.57 8.83 12.03
C TYR A 123 -0.92 9.17 12.05
N ARG A 124 -1.22 10.43 12.38
CA ARG A 124 -2.59 10.96 12.35
C ARG A 124 -2.74 11.91 11.16
N ILE A 125 -3.86 11.78 10.48
CA ILE A 125 -4.33 12.61 9.36
C ILE A 125 -5.34 13.61 9.90
#